data_AF-W4SEL6-F1
#
_entry.id   AF-W4SEL6-F1
#
_cell.length_a   1.000
_cell.length_b   1.000
_cell.length_c   1.000
_cell.angle_alpha   90.00
_cell.angle_beta   90.00
_cell.angle_gamma   90.00
#
_symmetry.space_group_name_H-M   'P 1'
#
loop_
_entity.id
_entity.type
_entity.pdbx_description
1 polymer ?
#
loop_
_entity_poly.entity_id
_entity_poly.type
_entity_poly.pdbx_seq_one_letter_code
_entity_poly.pdbx_strand_id
1 'polypeptide(L)'
;MFWVPMSLIPALFQWSWPQGIDWLRLAATGIFGTAGQLFWTRALKLGEVSALQPISFMQLPLVALLGWWLFGEAIEHHTLIGAAIIICANVYIAHRESVLARRAATHAPLEGAKPGE
;
A
#
# COMPACT_ATOMS: atom_id res chain seq x y z
N MET A 1 -2.74 -21.39 6.09
CA MET A 1 -1.99 -22.35 6.91
C MET A 1 -1.42 -23.53 6.11
N PHE A 2 -2.08 -23.97 5.02
CA PHE A 2 -1.62 -25.11 4.19
C PHE A 2 -0.42 -24.84 3.27
N TRP A 3 -0.08 -23.57 3.02
CA TRP A 3 1.01 -23.19 2.11
C TRP A 3 2.41 -23.50 2.65
N VAL A 4 2.60 -23.45 3.97
CA VAL A 4 3.91 -23.65 4.63
C VAL A 4 4.47 -25.07 4.46
N PRO A 5 3.69 -26.16 4.72
CA PRO A 5 4.20 -27.50 4.50
C PRO A 5 4.42 -27.82 3.01
N MET A 6 3.66 -27.17 2.13
CA MET A 6 3.72 -27.41 0.68
C MET A 6 4.94 -26.73 0.03
N SER A 7 5.39 -25.59 0.56
CA SER A 7 6.63 -24.93 0.11
C SER A 7 7.91 -25.44 0.79
N LEU A 8 7.79 -26.19 1.89
CA LEU A 8 8.94 -26.77 2.60
C LEU A 8 9.72 -27.77 1.73
N ILE A 9 9.01 -28.55 0.91
CA ILE A 9 9.61 -29.55 0.02
C ILE A 9 10.58 -28.90 -0.99
N PRO A 10 10.17 -27.92 -1.83
CA PRO A 10 11.10 -27.25 -2.73
C PRO A 10 12.15 -26.40 -2.00
N ALA A 11 11.82 -25.84 -0.84
CA ALA A 11 12.75 -25.02 -0.05
C ALA A 11 13.96 -25.83 0.44
N LEU A 12 13.80 -27.11 0.78
CA LEU A 12 14.91 -27.99 1.18
C LEU A 12 15.85 -28.32 0.00
N PHE A 13 15.33 -28.40 -1.23
CA PHE A 13 16.14 -28.73 -2.42
C PHE A 13 16.88 -27.52 -3.02
N GLN A 14 16.38 -26.30 -2.79
CA GLN A 14 16.93 -25.05 -3.36
C GLN A 14 17.51 -24.11 -2.29
N TRP A 15 17.74 -24.62 -1.07
CA TRP A 15 18.29 -23.81 0.01
C TRP A 15 19.71 -23.34 -0.32
N SER A 16 19.85 -22.05 -0.59
CA SER A 16 21.15 -21.39 -0.73
C SER A 16 21.41 -20.54 0.51
N TRP A 17 22.62 -20.65 1.06
CA TRP A 17 23.02 -19.78 2.15
C TRP A 17 23.21 -18.35 1.62
N PRO A 18 22.58 -17.33 2.24
CA PRO A 18 22.80 -15.94 1.85
C PRO A 18 24.27 -15.59 2.03
N GLN A 19 24.91 -15.00 1.00
CA GLN A 19 26.31 -14.62 1.06
C GLN A 19 26.49 -13.10 0.88
N GLY A 20 27.39 -12.51 1.65
CA GLY A 20 27.75 -11.09 1.54
C GLY A 20 26.56 -10.14 1.72
N ILE A 21 26.18 -9.44 0.64
CA ILE A 21 25.18 -8.36 0.65
C ILE A 21 23.75 -8.88 0.87
N ASP A 22 23.48 -10.17 0.65
CA ASP A 22 22.14 -10.74 0.82
C ASP A 22 21.68 -10.72 2.28
N TRP A 23 22.61 -10.77 3.23
CA TRP A 23 22.31 -10.54 4.66
C TRP A 23 21.76 -9.15 4.93
N LEU A 24 22.31 -8.13 4.26
CA LEU A 24 21.82 -6.77 4.38
C LEU A 24 20.42 -6.62 3.76
N ARG A 25 20.19 -7.26 2.60
CA ARG A 25 18.87 -7.30 1.95
C ARG A 25 17.82 -7.99 2.82
N LEU A 26 18.18 -9.11 3.47
CA LEU A 26 17.34 -9.83 4.43
C LEU A 26 17.03 -9.00 5.69
N ALA A 27 18.03 -8.33 6.25
CA ALA A 27 17.82 -7.44 7.39
C ALA A 27 16.91 -6.26 7.00
N ALA A 28 17.13 -5.66 5.82
CA ALA A 28 16.31 -4.58 5.31
C ALA A 28 14.86 -5.01 5.11
N THR A 29 14.59 -6.14 4.45
CA THR A 29 13.21 -6.63 4.25
C THR A 29 12.51 -6.93 5.59
N GLY A 30 13.22 -7.48 6.57
CA GLY A 30 12.70 -7.67 7.93
C GLY A 30 12.30 -6.36 8.62
N ILE A 31 13.17 -5.34 8.54
CA ILE A 31 12.91 -4.01 9.11
C ILE A 31 11.76 -3.32 8.40
N PHE A 32 11.78 -3.25 7.06
CA PHE A 32 10.73 -2.63 6.25
C PHE A 32 9.38 -3.33 6.43
N GLY A 33 9.37 -4.67 6.47
CA GLY A 33 8.16 -5.45 6.72
C GLY A 33 7.57 -5.17 8.11
N THR A 34 8.42 -5.15 9.14
CA THR A 34 8.00 -4.85 10.52
C THR A 34 7.49 -3.41 10.65
N ALA A 35 8.20 -2.45 10.06
CA ALA A 35 7.80 -1.04 10.05
C ALA A 35 6.47 -0.85 9.32
N GLY A 36 6.30 -1.47 8.15
CA GLY A 36 5.05 -1.45 7.39
C GLY A 36 3.87 -2.02 8.19
N GLN A 37 4.07 -3.16 8.86
CA GLN A 37 3.06 -3.76 9.73
C GLN A 37 2.69 -2.85 10.91
N LEU A 38 3.70 -2.20 11.52
CA LEU A 38 3.50 -1.24 12.61
C LEU A 38 2.72 -0.02 12.16
N PHE A 39 3.07 0.57 11.02
CA PHE A 39 2.35 1.71 10.45
C PHE A 39 0.91 1.34 10.11
N TRP A 40 0.69 0.17 9.52
CA TRP A 40 -0.65 -0.34 9.23
C TRP A 40 -1.49 -0.47 10.51
N THR A 41 -0.92 -1.08 11.54
CA THR A 41 -1.59 -1.26 12.84
C THR A 41 -1.90 0.08 13.51
N ARG A 42 -1.01 1.08 13.38
CA ARG A 42 -1.27 2.43 13.90
C ARG A 42 -2.31 3.17 13.07
N ALA A 43 -2.29 3.06 11.75
CA ALA A 43 -3.27 3.70 10.87
C ALA A 43 -4.69 3.21 11.18
N LEU A 44 -4.86 1.90 11.43
CA LEU A 44 -6.13 1.31 11.88
C LEU A 44 -6.59 1.80 13.26
N LYS A 45 -5.67 2.25 14.13
CA LYS A 45 -6.00 2.80 15.46
C LYS A 45 -6.34 4.29 15.42
N LEU A 46 -5.76 5.05 14.49
CA LEU A 46 -5.97 6.50 14.40
C LEU A 46 -7.11 6.91 13.46
N GLY A 47 -7.46 6.08 12.48
CA GLY A 47 -8.49 6.40 11.49
C GLY A 47 -9.58 5.34 11.42
N GLU A 48 -10.79 5.77 11.03
CA GLU A 48 -11.86 4.83 10.68
C GLU A 48 -11.42 3.95 9.51
N VAL A 49 -11.67 2.64 9.59
CA VAL A 49 -11.30 1.65 8.57
C VAL A 49 -11.77 2.06 7.17
N SER A 50 -12.90 2.77 7.09
CA SER A 50 -13.48 3.28 5.85
C SER A 50 -12.58 4.30 5.13
N ALA A 51 -11.83 5.12 5.86
CA ALA A 51 -10.87 6.08 5.30
C ALA A 51 -9.53 5.43 4.89
N LEU A 52 -9.22 4.25 5.43
CA LEU A 52 -8.02 3.49 5.06
C LEU A 52 -8.21 2.65 3.79
N GLN A 53 -9.44 2.29 3.47
CA GLN A 53 -9.78 1.45 2.32
C GLN A 53 -9.22 2.00 0.98
N PRO A 54 -9.35 3.31 0.67
CA PRO A 54 -8.77 3.93 -0.52
C PRO A 54 -7.24 3.87 -0.55
N ILE A 55 -6.59 4.05 0.61
CA ILE A 55 -5.13 4.01 0.75
C ILE A 55 -4.59 2.60 0.46
N SER A 56 -5.31 1.55 0.87
CA SER A 56 -4.93 0.18 0.51
C SER A 56 -4.99 -0.09 -1.00
N PHE A 57 -5.91 0.55 -1.73
CA PHE A 57 -5.93 0.44 -3.19
C PHE A 57 -4.77 1.19 -3.87
N MET A 58 -4.28 2.28 -3.25
CA MET A 58 -3.06 2.99 -3.68
C MET A 58 -1.78 2.18 -3.43
N GLN A 59 -1.80 1.20 -2.53
CA GLN A 59 -0.64 0.36 -2.25
C GLN A 59 -0.29 -0.55 -3.44
N LEU A 60 -1.29 -1.10 -4.14
CA LEU A 60 -1.10 -1.99 -5.29
C LEU A 60 -0.21 -1.42 -6.41
N PRO A 61 -0.47 -0.22 -6.97
CA PRO A 61 0.40 0.35 -8.00
C PRO A 61 1.77 0.71 -7.46
N LEU A 62 1.86 1.19 -6.22
CA LEU A 62 3.11 1.60 -5.61
C LEU A 62 4.05 0.40 -5.44
N VAL A 63 3.51 -0.75 -4.98
CA VAL A 63 4.23 -2.02 -4.87
C VAL A 63 4.67 -2.51 -6.25
N ALA A 64 3.81 -2.40 -7.27
CA ALA A 64 4.18 -2.79 -8.63
C ALA A 64 5.33 -1.92 -9.21
N LEU A 65 5.27 -0.60 -9.00
CA LEU A 65 6.31 0.35 -9.40
C LEU A 65 7.63 0.09 -8.68
N LEU A 66 7.59 -0.10 -7.35
CA LEU A 66 8.76 -0.42 -6.55
C LEU A 66 9.32 -1.80 -6.89
N GLY A 67 8.46 -2.77 -7.21
CA GLY A 67 8.84 -4.10 -7.70
C GLY A 67 9.68 -4.00 -8.97
N TRP A 68 9.16 -3.27 -9.94
CA TRP A 68 9.90 -2.97 -11.18
C TRP A 68 11.24 -2.26 -10.92
N TRP A 69 11.21 -1.18 -10.14
CA TRP A 69 12.41 -0.36 -9.89
C TRP A 69 13.48 -1.15 -9.14
N LEU A 70 13.11 -1.85 -8.07
CA LEU A 70 14.04 -2.43 -7.11
C LEU A 70 14.56 -3.80 -7.54
N PHE A 71 13.72 -4.59 -8.22
CA PHE A 71 14.06 -5.96 -8.65
C PHE A 71 14.34 -6.05 -10.16
N GLY A 72 14.08 -5.00 -10.93
CA GLY A 72 14.37 -4.97 -12.38
C GLY A 72 13.53 -5.97 -13.18
N GLU A 73 12.36 -6.37 -12.68
CA GLU A 73 11.47 -7.29 -13.37
C GLU A 73 11.12 -6.74 -14.76
N ALA A 74 11.21 -7.56 -15.82
CA ALA A 74 10.86 -7.10 -17.16
C ALA A 74 9.35 -6.78 -17.20
N ILE A 75 8.99 -5.51 -17.39
CA ILE A 75 7.59 -5.12 -17.60
C ILE A 75 7.21 -5.59 -19.00
N GLU A 76 6.55 -6.74 -19.06
CA GLU A 76 5.85 -7.16 -20.26
C GLU A 76 4.64 -6.24 -20.53
N HIS A 77 4.22 -6.16 -21.79
CA HIS A 77 3.14 -5.27 -22.22
C HIS A 77 1.85 -5.44 -21.40
N HIS A 78 1.59 -6.64 -20.89
CA HIS A 78 0.46 -6.98 -20.02
C HIS A 78 0.54 -6.26 -18.67
N THR A 79 1.73 -6.20 -18.07
CA THR A 79 2.02 -5.50 -16.82
C THR A 79 1.87 -3.98 -16.99
N LEU A 80 2.25 -3.45 -18.16
CA LEU A 80 2.08 -2.02 -18.46
C LEU A 80 0.59 -1.62 -18.54
N ILE A 81 -0.24 -2.45 -19.18
CA ILE A 81 -1.69 -2.24 -19.27
C ILE A 81 -2.32 -2.34 -17.87
N GLY A 82 -1.94 -3.34 -17.08
CA GLY A 82 -2.37 -3.48 -15.70
C GLY A 82 -2.00 -2.25 -14.86
N ALA A 83 -0.74 -1.80 -14.95
CA ALA A 83 -0.26 -0.61 -14.27
C ALA A 83 -1.05 0.65 -14.67
N ALA A 84 -1.33 0.84 -15.97
CA ALA A 84 -2.13 1.97 -16.44
C ALA A 84 -3.56 1.96 -15.87
N ILE A 85 -4.22 0.80 -15.85
CA ILE A 85 -5.57 0.65 -15.26
C ILE A 85 -5.54 1.00 -13.77
N ILE A 86 -4.55 0.49 -13.03
CA ILE A 86 -4.43 0.73 -11.59
C ILE A 86 -4.13 2.22 -11.32
N ILE A 87 -3.24 2.86 -12.08
CA ILE A 87 -2.94 4.29 -11.95
C ILE A 87 -4.21 5.12 -12.23
N CYS A 88 -4.95 4.83 -13.31
CA CYS A 88 -6.19 5.51 -13.64
C CYS A 88 -7.25 5.35 -12.52
N ALA A 89 -7.42 4.16 -11.97
CA ALA A 89 -8.34 3.91 -10.87
C ALA A 89 -7.94 4.71 -9.62
N ASN A 90 -6.64 4.78 -9.32
CA ASN A 90 -6.11 5.50 -8.17
C ASN A 90 -6.27 7.02 -8.31
N VAL A 91 -5.98 7.59 -9.49
CA VAL A 91 -6.24 9.00 -9.78
C VAL A 91 -7.72 9.31 -9.67
N TYR A 92 -8.59 8.42 -10.15
CA TYR A 92 -10.04 8.57 -10.04
C TYR A 92 -10.51 8.57 -8.59
N ILE A 93 -10.03 7.63 -7.76
CA ILE A 93 -10.36 7.54 -6.35
C ILE A 93 -9.89 8.80 -5.61
N ALA A 94 -8.63 9.20 -5.80
CA ALA A 94 -8.07 10.41 -5.18
C ALA A 94 -8.84 11.68 -5.59
N HIS A 95 -9.21 11.81 -6.87
CA HIS A 95 -10.03 12.93 -7.33
C HIS A 95 -11.41 12.91 -6.66
N ARG A 96 -12.06 11.75 -6.58
CA ARG A 96 -13.38 11.60 -5.98
C ARG A 96 -13.36 11.95 -4.49
N GLU A 97 -12.33 11.52 -3.77
CA GLU A 97 -12.11 11.84 -2.35
C GLU A 97 -11.85 13.32 -2.14
N SER A 98 -11.04 13.96 -2.99
CA SER A 98 -10.80 15.40 -2.93
C SER A 98 -12.07 16.23 -3.15
N VAL A 99 -13.00 15.73 -3.98
CA VAL A 99 -14.29 16.38 -4.24
C VAL A 99 -15.26 16.17 -3.08
N LEU A 100 -15.27 14.98 -2.47
CA LEU A 100 -16.07 14.67 -1.27
C LEU A 100 -15.58 15.44 -0.04
N ALA A 101 -14.27 15.50 0.19
CA ALA A 101 -13.66 16.29 1.27
C ALA A 101 -13.98 17.79 1.11
N ARG A 102 -13.98 18.30 -0.14
CA ARG A 102 -14.33 19.70 -0.42
C ARG A 102 -15.82 19.98 -0.19
N ARG A 103 -16.71 19.02 -0.45
CA ARG A 103 -18.16 19.12 -0.14
C ARG A 103 -18.44 19.05 1.36
N ALA A 104 -17.70 18.24 2.12
CA ALA A 104 -17.81 18.19 3.58
C ALA A 104 -17.36 19.50 4.24
N ALA A 105 -16.30 20.14 3.72
CA ALA A 105 -15.85 21.45 4.18
C ALA A 105 -16.86 22.58 3.92
N THR A 106 -17.65 22.50 2.84
CA THR A 106 -18.71 23.48 2.55
C THR A 106 -19.91 23.38 3.51
N HIS A 107 -20.10 22.24 4.19
CA HIS A 107 -21.19 22.02 5.16
C HIS A 107 -20.79 22.27 6.61
N ALA A 108 -19.57 22.71 6.91
CA ALA A 108 -19.17 23.21 8.23
C ALA A 108 -19.99 24.48 8.53
N PRO A 109 -21.01 24.39 9.39
CA PRO A 109 -22.18 25.26 9.32
C PRO A 109 -21.91 26.65 9.90
N LEU A 110 -22.70 27.61 9.40
CA LEU A 110 -22.97 28.95 9.94
C LEU A 110 -23.54 28.94 11.39
N GLU A 111 -23.33 27.87 12.15
CA GLU A 111 -23.83 27.65 13.52
C GLU A 111 -23.02 28.40 14.59
N GLY A 112 -22.04 29.21 14.16
CA GLY A 112 -21.31 30.16 15.00
C GLY A 112 -21.94 31.54 15.12
N ALA A 113 -22.95 31.87 14.31
CA ALA A 113 -23.69 33.12 14.45
C ALA A 113 -24.80 32.95 15.51
N LYS A 114 -24.42 32.72 16.77
CA LYS A 114 -25.28 33.14 17.88
C LYS A 114 -25.38 34.66 17.78
N PRO A 115 -26.57 35.24 17.54
CA PRO A 115 -26.75 36.66 17.81
C PRO A 115 -26.57 36.79 19.32
N GLY A 116 -25.56 37.57 19.72
CA GLY A 116 -25.69 38.29 20.97
C GLY A 116 -26.85 39.28 20.82
N GLU A 117 -27.52 39.52 21.95
CA GLU A 117 -28.69 40.39 22.17
C GLU A 117 -30.06 39.72 22.10
#